data_AF-A0A1G8FRE4-F1
#
_entry.id   AF-A0A1G8FRE4-F1
#
_cell.length_a   1.000
_cell.length_b   1.000
_cell.length_c   1.000
_cell.angle_alpha   90.00
_cell.angle_beta   90.00
_cell.angle_gamma   90.00
#
_symmetry.space_group_name_H-M   'P 1'
#
loop_
_entity.id
_entity.type
_entity.pdbx_description
1 polymer ?
#
loop_
_entity_poly.entity_id
_entity_poly.type
_entity_poly.pdbx_seq_one_letter_code
_entity_poly.pdbx_strand_id
1 'polypeptide(L)'
;MTTSQIATLASVEDFLARPHASFIDGEQRQTSTGTVRGIFDPATNRVISRTRQADAHQVERIVRSARQAFETGVWSGPARAYPAALRRSGRGPR
;
A
#
# COMPACT_ATOMS: atom_id res chain seq x y z
N MET A 1 -31.46 -4.09 21.87
CA MET A 1 -30.02 -3.78 21.96
C MET A 1 -29.81 -2.40 21.36
N THR A 2 -29.37 -1.43 22.15
CA THR A 2 -29.22 -0.04 21.71
C THR A 2 -27.82 0.11 21.12
N THR A 3 -27.70 0.10 19.80
CA THR A 3 -26.40 0.27 19.11
C THR A 3 -26.00 1.74 19.22
N SER A 4 -25.02 2.04 20.08
CA SER A 4 -24.37 3.36 20.08
C SER A 4 -23.47 3.47 18.85
N GLN A 5 -23.83 4.34 17.91
CA GLN A 5 -23.07 4.60 16.69
C GLN A 5 -21.93 5.59 17.00
N ILE A 6 -20.70 5.24 16.63
CA ILE A 6 -19.55 6.14 16.74
C ILE A 6 -19.57 7.06 15.52
N ALA A 7 -19.61 8.37 15.75
CA ALA A 7 -19.55 9.33 14.66
C ALA A 7 -18.17 9.28 13.97
N THR A 8 -18.20 9.24 12.64
CA THR A 8 -17.02 9.34 11.78
C THR A 8 -16.48 10.78 11.75
N LEU A 9 -15.17 10.91 11.58
CA LEU A 9 -14.51 12.21 11.41
C LEU A 9 -14.74 12.74 9.98
N ALA A 10 -14.75 14.07 9.81
CA ALA A 10 -14.89 14.69 8.49
C ALA A 10 -13.84 14.19 7.48
N SER A 11 -12.60 13.96 7.91
CA SER A 11 -11.54 13.43 7.05
C SER A 11 -11.80 12.01 6.54
N VAL A 12 -12.58 11.21 7.27
CA VAL A 12 -13.00 9.87 6.85
C VAL A 12 -14.08 9.97 5.79
N GLU A 13 -15.07 10.84 5.99
CA GLU A 13 -16.12 11.11 5.01
C GLU A 13 -15.51 11.64 3.69
N ASP A 14 -14.59 12.61 3.79
CA ASP A 14 -13.86 13.15 2.64
C ASP A 14 -13.04 12.07 1.93
N PHE A 15 -12.41 11.17 2.68
CA PHE A 15 -11.68 10.04 2.09
C PHE A 15 -12.63 9.11 1.33
N LEU A 16 -13.72 8.66 1.96
CA LEU A 16 -14.68 7.71 1.38
C LEU A 16 -15.37 8.26 0.12
N ALA A 17 -15.60 9.58 0.06
CA ALA A 17 -16.26 10.25 -1.05
C ALA A 17 -15.36 10.40 -2.30
N ARG A 18 -14.03 10.30 -2.16
CA ARG A 18 -13.11 10.46 -3.28
C ARG A 18 -13.14 9.24 -4.21
N PRO A 19 -12.87 9.41 -5.52
CA PRO A 19 -12.61 8.28 -6.38
C PRO A 19 -11.36 7.52 -5.91
N HIS A 20 -11.45 6.20 -5.72
CA HIS A 20 -10.30 5.36 -5.37
C HIS A 20 -9.84 4.50 -6.54
N ALA A 21 -8.54 4.28 -6.63
CA ALA A 21 -7.90 3.41 -7.61
C ALA A 21 -6.53 2.96 -7.09
N SER A 22 -5.85 2.11 -7.85
CA SER A 22 -4.47 1.68 -7.59
C SER A 22 -3.52 2.88 -7.42
N PHE A 23 -2.61 2.77 -6.45
CA PHE A 23 -1.56 3.74 -6.18
C PHE A 23 -0.21 3.17 -6.65
N ILE A 24 0.43 3.81 -7.62
CA ILE A 24 1.59 3.30 -8.35
C ILE A 24 2.58 4.45 -8.57
N ASP A 25 3.86 4.25 -8.26
CA ASP A 25 4.91 5.27 -8.40
C ASP A 25 4.62 6.59 -7.66
N GLY A 26 3.95 6.54 -6.50
CA GLY A 26 3.61 7.75 -5.73
C GLY A 26 2.33 8.46 -6.18
N GLU A 27 1.61 7.90 -7.15
CA GLU A 27 0.40 8.53 -7.71
C GLU A 27 -0.80 7.57 -7.70
N GLN A 28 -1.98 8.12 -7.44
CA GLN A 28 -3.23 7.37 -7.62
C GLN A 28 -3.64 7.39 -9.10
N ARG A 29 -3.58 6.24 -9.78
CA ARG A 29 -3.82 6.15 -11.24
C ARG A 29 -5.23 5.65 -11.55
N GLN A 30 -6.08 6.57 -12.02
CA GLN A 30 -7.46 6.29 -12.44
C GLN A 30 -7.57 5.80 -13.90
N THR A 31 -6.46 5.76 -14.66
CA THR A 31 -6.43 5.50 -16.11
C THR A 31 -6.64 4.03 -16.51
N SER A 32 -6.93 3.14 -15.57
CA SER A 32 -7.33 1.76 -15.88
C SER A 32 -8.71 1.75 -16.53
N THR A 33 -8.96 0.83 -17.48
CA THR A 33 -10.32 0.56 -18.00
C THR A 33 -11.06 -0.45 -17.14
N GLY A 34 -10.50 -0.84 -15.99
CA GLY A 34 -11.04 -1.83 -15.09
C GLY A 34 -12.35 -1.42 -14.41
N THR A 35 -13.05 -2.43 -13.92
CA THR A 35 -14.39 -2.31 -13.36
C THR A 35 -14.38 -1.53 -12.04
N VAL A 36 -15.38 -0.66 -11.86
CA VAL A 36 -15.62 0.00 -10.58
C VAL A 36 -16.35 -0.98 -9.65
N ARG A 37 -15.77 -1.26 -8.49
CA ARG A 37 -16.33 -2.16 -7.47
C ARG A 37 -16.79 -1.38 -6.25
N GLY A 38 -18.00 -1.67 -5.79
CA GLY A 38 -18.52 -1.18 -4.51
C GLY A 38 -17.81 -1.86 -3.34
N ILE A 39 -17.42 -1.07 -2.35
CA ILE A 39 -16.96 -1.55 -1.05
C ILE A 39 -18.14 -1.47 -0.09
N PHE A 40 -18.45 -2.58 0.56
CA PHE A 40 -19.63 -2.73 1.40
C PHE A 40 -19.24 -2.71 2.87
N ASP A 41 -20.05 -2.03 3.68
CA ASP A 41 -20.03 -2.19 5.13
C ASP A 41 -20.65 -3.55 5.50
N PRO A 42 -19.89 -4.48 6.14
CA PRO A 42 -20.40 -5.80 6.49
C PRO A 42 -21.52 -5.78 7.54
N ALA A 43 -21.65 -4.70 8.34
CA ALA A 43 -22.70 -4.60 9.34
C ALA A 43 -24.06 -4.22 8.74
N THR A 44 -24.06 -3.42 7.66
CA THR A 44 -25.29 -2.87 7.05
C THR A 44 -25.54 -3.36 5.63
N ASN A 45 -24.56 -4.01 5.01
CA ASN A 45 -24.53 -4.39 3.60
C ASN A 45 -24.76 -3.20 2.63
N ARG A 46 -24.45 -1.97 3.08
CA ARG A 46 -24.52 -0.77 2.25
C ARG A 46 -23.17 -0.43 1.66
N VAL A 47 -23.17 0.16 0.46
CA VAL A 47 -21.93 0.63 -0.19
C VAL A 47 -21.43 1.87 0.54
N ILE A 48 -20.20 1.82 1.04
CA ILE A 48 -19.54 2.94 1.73
C ILE A 48 -18.56 3.68 0.83
N SER A 49 -18.04 3.03 -0.22
CA SER A 49 -17.17 3.68 -1.21
C SER A 49 -17.08 2.85 -2.49
N ARG A 50 -16.40 3.39 -3.50
CA ARG A 50 -16.16 2.74 -4.80
C ARG A 50 -14.69 2.82 -5.17
N THR A 51 -14.13 1.70 -5.61
CA THR A 51 -12.74 1.63 -6.09
C THR A 51 -12.69 1.05 -7.49
N ARG A 52 -11.84 1.61 -8.34
CA ARG A 52 -11.56 1.06 -9.67
C ARG A 52 -10.53 -0.07 -9.53
N GLN A 53 -10.90 -1.26 -10.00
CA GLN A 53 -10.01 -2.41 -10.03
C GLN A 53 -8.97 -2.28 -11.13
N ALA A 54 -7.77 -2.80 -10.89
CA ALA A 54 -6.74 -2.88 -11.90
C ALA A 54 -7.11 -3.92 -12.97
N ASP A 55 -7.02 -3.51 -14.23
CA ASP A 55 -6.99 -4.43 -15.37
C ASP A 55 -5.61 -5.12 -15.51
N ALA A 56 -5.51 -6.11 -16.38
CA ALA A 56 -4.28 -6.86 -16.60
C ALA A 56 -3.08 -5.97 -16.98
N HIS A 57 -3.28 -4.97 -17.85
CA HIS A 57 -2.23 -4.04 -18.24
C HIS A 57 -1.77 -3.16 -17.09
N GLN A 58 -2.69 -2.75 -16.20
CA GLN A 58 -2.33 -2.01 -14.99
C GLN A 58 -1.57 -2.90 -14.01
N VAL A 59 -1.96 -4.17 -13.84
CA VAL A 59 -1.22 -5.15 -13.02
C VAL A 59 0.21 -5.32 -13.50
N GLU A 60 0.45 -5.45 -14.81
CA GLU A 60 1.80 -5.51 -15.37
C GLU A 60 2.64 -4.28 -15.03
N ARG A 61 2.04 -3.07 -15.07
CA ARG A 61 2.73 -1.82 -14.67
C ARG A 61 3.04 -1.80 -13.18
N ILE A 62 2.12 -2.27 -12.33
CA ILE A 62 2.33 -2.39 -10.88
C ILE A 62 3.53 -3.29 -10.60
N VAL A 63 3.56 -4.47 -11.22
CA VAL A 63 4.63 -5.45 -11.01
C VAL A 63 5.97 -4.89 -11.51
N ARG A 64 5.98 -4.19 -12.65
CA ARG A 64 7.20 -3.54 -13.16
C ARG A 64 7.70 -2.43 -12.22
N SER A 65 6.81 -1.59 -11.73
CA SER A 65 7.12 -0.54 -10.74
C SER A 65 7.73 -1.13 -9.47
N ALA A 66 7.10 -2.17 -8.91
CA ALA A 66 7.62 -2.87 -7.73
C ALA A 66 9.01 -3.49 -7.98
N ARG A 67 9.20 -4.13 -9.14
CA ARG A 67 10.49 -4.69 -9.55
C ARG A 67 11.57 -3.61 -9.66
N GLN A 68 11.26 -2.49 -10.30
CA GLN A 68 12.20 -1.37 -10.41
C GLN A 68 12.57 -0.81 -9.03
N ALA A 69 11.61 -0.64 -8.13
CA ALA A 69 11.87 -0.16 -6.77
C ALA A 69 12.80 -1.14 -5.99
N PHE A 70 12.70 -2.43 -6.27
CA PHE A 70 13.57 -3.45 -5.72
C PHE A 70 14.95 -3.53 -6.40
N GLU A 71 15.05 -3.39 -7.72
CA GLU A 71 16.33 -3.49 -8.42
C GLU A 71 17.19 -2.24 -8.24
N THR A 72 16.55 -1.06 -8.13
CA THR A 72 17.24 0.22 -7.96
C THR A 72 17.68 0.51 -6.52
N GLY A 73 17.30 -0.33 -5.55
CA GLY A 73 17.72 -0.17 -4.16
C GLY A 73 16.96 0.91 -3.38
N VAL A 74 15.98 1.60 -3.96
CA VAL A 74 15.24 2.68 -3.27
C VAL A 74 14.45 2.17 -2.06
N TRP A 75 14.06 0.89 -2.09
CA TRP A 75 13.45 0.19 -0.94
C TRP A 75 14.29 -0.99 -0.44
N SER A 76 14.98 -1.66 -1.35
CA SER A 76 15.75 -2.90 -1.11
C SER A 76 17.23 -2.68 -0.84
N GLY A 77 17.70 -1.42 -0.81
CA GLY A 77 19.07 -1.08 -0.44
C GLY A 77 19.48 -1.80 0.85
N PRO A 78 20.78 -2.01 1.09
CA PRO A 78 21.22 -2.92 2.13
C PRO A 78 20.73 -2.43 3.49
N ALA A 79 19.70 -3.08 4.03
CA ALA A 79 19.35 -2.98 5.42
C ALA A 79 20.56 -3.47 6.22
N ARG A 80 21.39 -2.51 6.65
CA ARG A 80 22.64 -2.67 7.41
C ARG A 80 23.68 -3.58 6.74
N ALA A 81 24.63 -2.98 6.04
CA ALA A 81 25.99 -3.50 6.11
C ALA A 81 26.39 -3.51 7.59
N TYR A 82 26.34 -4.67 8.24
CA TYR A 82 27.02 -4.85 9.51
C TYR A 82 28.50 -4.58 9.21
N PRO A 83 29.15 -3.59 9.84
CA PRO A 83 30.53 -3.30 9.51
C PRO A 83 31.36 -4.56 9.80
N ALA A 84 32.13 -5.00 8.79
CA ALA A 84 33.03 -6.15 8.87
C ALA A 84 34.08 -6.04 10.01
N ALA A 85 34.15 -4.88 10.67
CA ALA A 85 34.99 -4.58 11.82
C ALA A 85 34.73 -5.46 13.06
N LEU A 86 33.57 -6.12 13.20
CA LEU A 86 33.29 -6.97 14.36
C LEU A 86 33.83 -8.42 14.24
N ARG A 87 34.65 -8.73 13.23
CA ARG A 87 35.23 -10.08 13.02
C ARG A 87 36.60 -10.32 13.66
N ARG A 88 37.20 -9.33 14.34
CA ARG A 88 38.53 -9.46 14.96
C ARG A 88 38.56 -8.94 16.41
N SER A 89 37.97 -9.68 17.33
CA SER A 89 38.28 -9.55 18.76
C SER A 89 38.05 -10.87 19.47
N GLY A 90 38.88 -11.85 19.13
CA GLY A 90 38.88 -13.18 19.73
C GLY A 90 40.30 -13.74 19.86
N ARG A 91 41.24 -12.95 20.39
CA ARG A 91 42.51 -13.44 20.93
C ARG A 91 43.14 -12.40 21.86
N GLY A 92 42.90 -12.52 23.17
CA GLY A 92 43.71 -11.86 24.19
C GLY A 92 44.86 -12.80 24.60
N PRO A 93 46.11 -12.32 24.76
CA PRO A 93 47.21 -13.13 25.28
C PRO A 93 47.09 -13.26 26.81
N ARG A 94 47.52 -14.41 27.35
CA ARG A 94 47.83 -14.61 28.77
C ARG A 94 49.21 -14.06 29.09
#